data_AF-A0A9E0YBM8-F1
#
_entry.id   AF-A0A9E0YBM8-F1
#
_cell.length_a   1.000
_cell.length_b   1.000
_cell.length_c   1.000
_cell.angle_alpha   90.00
_cell.angle_beta   90.00
_cell.angle_gamma   90.00
#
_symmetry.space_group_name_H-M   'P 1'
#
loop_
_entity.id
_entity.type
_entity.pdbx_description
1 polymer ?
#
loop_
_entity_poly.entity_id
_entity_poly.type
_entity_poly.pdbx_seq_one_letter_code
_entity_poly.pdbx_strand_id
1 'polypeptide(L)' 'MSEEGKTEILVVASKLKNYIREKSGMNTSAAVIEVLSNKLRHLCDEAVERAKQDGRKTVMDRDFG' A
#
# COMPACT_ATOMS: atom_id res chain seq x y z
N MET A 1 -19.47 -19.08 -4.66
CA MET A 1 -19.78 -17.64 -4.72
C MET A 1 -18.45 -16.92 -4.72
N SER A 2 -17.92 -16.60 -5.90
CA SER A 2 -16.68 -15.86 -6.01
C SER A 2 -17.06 -14.40 -6.14
N GLU A 3 -16.94 -13.63 -5.06
CA GLU A 3 -16.80 -12.18 -5.23
C GLU A 3 -15.46 -11.99 -5.94
N GLU A 4 -15.51 -11.60 -7.22
CA GLU A 4 -14.33 -11.14 -7.94
C GLU A 4 -13.81 -9.91 -7.19
N GLY A 5 -12.78 -10.18 -6.38
CA GLY A 5 -12.24 -9.29 -5.38
C GLY A 5 -11.79 -7.99 -6.00
N LYS A 6 -12.60 -6.94 -5.80
CA LYS A 6 -12.16 -5.58 -6.01
C LYS A 6 -11.05 -5.32 -5.00
N THR A 7 -9.80 -5.41 -5.43
CA THR A 7 -8.65 -5.17 -4.56
C THR A 7 -8.85 -3.85 -3.83
N GLU A 8 -8.91 -3.92 -2.50
CA GLU A 8 -9.13 -2.74 -1.69
C GLU A 8 -8.01 -1.72 -1.90
N ILE A 9 -8.41 -0.48 -2.15
CA ILE A 9 -7.47 0.62 -2.31
C ILE A 9 -7.00 1.09 -0.94
N LEU A 10 -5.71 0.91 -0.68
CA LEU A 10 -5.07 1.27 0.60
C LEU A 10 -4.52 2.71 0.62
N VAL A 11 -4.65 3.44 -0.50
CA VAL A 11 -4.12 4.80 -0.65
C VAL A 11 -5.21 5.81 -1.01
N VAL A 12 -5.10 7.02 -0.47
CA VAL A 12 -5.98 8.12 -0.88
C VAL A 12 -5.57 8.60 -2.27
N ALA A 13 -6.33 8.21 -3.29
CA ALA A 13 -6.00 8.47 -4.69
C ALA A 13 -5.74 9.96 -5.00
N SER A 14 -6.52 10.88 -4.41
CA SER A 14 -6.32 12.32 -4.60
C SER A 14 -4.99 12.81 -4.04
N LYS A 15 -4.59 12.37 -2.83
CA LYS A 15 -3.30 12.75 -2.23
C LYS A 15 -2.12 12.28 -3.07
N LEU A 16 -2.17 11.04 -3.55
CA LEU A 16 -1.11 10.48 -4.40
C LEU A 16 -1.02 11.21 -5.74
N LYS A 17 -2.16 11.43 -6.41
CA LYS A 17 -2.20 12.14 -7.69
C LYS A 17 -1.65 13.56 -7.55
N ASN A 18 -2.04 14.26 -6.48
CA ASN A 18 -1.55 15.61 -6.19
C ASN A 18 -0.04 15.60 -5.92
N TYR A 19 0.46 14.66 -5.11
CA TYR A 19 1.90 14.52 -4.86
C TYR A 19 2.71 14.34 -6.15
N ILE A 20 2.27 13.44 -7.04
CA ILE A 20 2.98 13.19 -8.32
C ILE A 20 2.93 14.45 -9.19
N ARG A 21 1.77 15.11 -9.28
CA ARG A 21 1.58 16.33 -10.08
C ARG A 21 2.43 17.49 -9.56
N GLU A 22 2.46 17.74 -8.25
CA GLU A 22 3.23 18.82 -7.64
C GLU A 22 4.74 18.59 -7.80
N LYS A 23 5.19 17.34 -7.70
CA LYS A 23 6.61 17.00 -7.79
C LYS A 23 7.16 16.97 -9.22
N SER A 24 6.33 16.61 -10.21
CA SER A 24 6.80 16.29 -11.57
C SER A 24 6.01 16.94 -12.70
N GLY A 25 4.88 17.58 -12.42
CA GLY A 25 3.93 18.05 -13.43
C GLY A 25 3.13 16.93 -14.11
N MET A 26 3.35 15.66 -13.75
CA MET A 26 2.73 14.52 -14.42
C MET A 26 1.31 14.24 -13.91
N ASN A 27 0.47 13.74 -14.81
CA ASN A 27 -0.80 13.10 -14.44
C ASN A 27 -0.56 11.63 -14.08
N THR A 28 -1.42 11.08 -13.22
CA THR A 28 -1.33 9.67 -12.79
C THR A 28 -2.61 8.92 -13.16
N SER A 29 -2.46 7.78 -13.82
CA SER A 29 -3.59 6.93 -14.23
C SER A 29 -4.26 6.27 -13.02
N ALA A 30 -5.52 5.86 -13.18
CA ALA A 30 -6.26 5.17 -12.12
C ALA A 30 -5.66 3.79 -11.79
N ALA A 31 -5.12 3.07 -12.78
CA ALA A 31 -4.49 1.76 -12.58
C ALA A 31 -3.28 1.81 -11.64
N VAL A 32 -2.56 2.95 -11.57
CA VAL A 32 -1.42 3.11 -10.64
C VAL A 32 -1.88 2.99 -9.18
N ILE A 33 -3.12 3.40 -8.86
CA ILE A 33 -3.67 3.34 -7.49
C ILE A 33 -3.80 1.89 -7.03
N GLU A 34 -4.27 1.00 -7.89
CA GLU A 34 -4.39 -0.44 -7.63
C GLU A 34 -3.01 -1.08 -7.47
N VAL A 35 -2.09 -0.78 -8.39
CA VAL A 35 -0.70 -1.29 -8.34
C VAL A 35 -0.01 -0.91 -7.04
N LEU A 36 -0.14 0.34 -6.59
CA LEU A 36 0.46 0.76 -5.32
C LEU A 36 -0.23 0.15 -4.11
N SER A 37 -1.55 -0.02 -4.15
CA SER A 37 -2.28 -0.70 -3.07
C SER A 37 -1.84 -2.15 -2.92
N ASN A 38 -1.59 -2.84 -4.03
CA ASN A 38 -1.00 -4.19 -4.02
C ASN A 38 0.40 -4.21 -3.40
N LYS A 39 1.26 -3.25 -3.76
CA LYS A 39 2.61 -3.15 -3.18
C LYS A 39 2.56 -2.88 -1.68
N LEU A 40 1.70 -1.97 -1.23
CA LEU A 40 1.53 -1.69 0.20
C LEU A 40 1.04 -2.93 0.96
N ARG A 41 0.11 -3.69 0.39
CA ARG A 41 -0.38 -4.93 1.01
C ARG A 41 0.77 -5.91 1.23
N HIS A 42 1.57 -6.16 0.21
CA HIS A 42 2.73 -7.04 0.31
C HIS A 42 3.74 -6.57 1.38
N LEU A 43 4.07 -5.28 1.40
CA LEU A 43 4.96 -4.71 2.42
C LEU A 43 4.38 -4.85 3.84
N CYS A 44 3.07 -4.62 4.01
CA CYS A 44 2.40 -4.80 5.29
C CYS A 44 2.39 -6.27 5.72
N ASP A 45 2.15 -7.20 4.81
CA ASP A 45 2.16 -8.64 5.10
C ASP A 45 3.55 -9.08 5.60
N GLU A 46 4.62 -8.65 4.93
CA GLU A 46 6.00 -8.92 5.36
C GLU A 46 6.30 -8.31 6.74
N ALA A 47 5.89 -7.06 6.96
CA ALA A 47 6.09 -6.38 8.24
C ALA A 47 5.30 -7.06 9.38
N VAL A 48 4.10 -7.55 9.10
CA VAL A 48 3.31 -8.35 10.04
C VAL A 48 4.01 -9.65 10.40
N GLU A 49 4.57 -10.37 9.42
CA GLU A 49 5.30 -11.61 9.68
C GLU A 49 6.55 -11.38 10.53
N ARG A 50 7.30 -10.31 10.28
CA ARG A 50 8.45 -9.91 11.11
C ARG A 50 8.03 -9.57 12.54
N ALA A 51 6.93 -8.81 12.71
CA ALA A 51 6.40 -8.51 14.03
C ALA A 51 5.97 -9.76 14.79
N LYS A 52 5.32 -10.71 14.10
CA LYS A 52 4.93 -12.02 14.67
C LYS A 52 6.14 -12.85 15.09
N GLN A 53 7.18 -12.90 14.26
CA GLN A 53 8.43 -13.63 14.57
C GLN A 53 9.11 -13.09 15.82
N ASP A 54 9.00 -11.78 16.07
CA ASP A 54 9.49 -11.10 17.28
C ASP A 54 8.50 -11.19 18.47
N GLY A 55 7.43 -11.98 18.36
CA GLY A 55 6.42 -12.17 19.42
C GLY A 55 5.54 -10.95 19.70
N ARG A 56 5.54 -9.95 18.81
CA ARG A 56 4.78 -8.70 18.98
C ARG A 56 3.41 -8.77 18.33
N LYS A 57 2.49 -7.93 18.85
CA LYS A 57 1.16 -7.67 18.27
C LYS A 57 1.06 -6.32 17.56
N THR A 58 2.16 -5.57 17.53
CA THR A 58 2.23 -4.24 16.93
C THR A 58 3.33 -4.25 15.88
N VAL A 59 2.95 -3.93 14.65
CA VAL A 59 3.90 -3.66 13.56
C VAL A 59 4.58 -2.33 13.85
N MET A 60 5.91 -2.33 13.79
CA MET A 60 6.76 -1.19 14.05
C MET A 60 7.47 -0.76 12.75
N ASP A 61 7.99 0.46 12.73
CA ASP A 61 8.80 1.00 11.63
C ASP A 61 9.94 0.07 11.21
N ARG A 62 10.64 -0.54 12.18
CA ARG A 62 11.71 -1.52 11.95
C ARG A 62 11.27 -2.78 11.20
N ASP A 63 9.97 -3.09 11.18
CA ASP A 63 9.44 -4.25 10.46
C ASP A 63 9.34 -4.00 8.95
N PHE A 64 9.52 -2.77 8.48
CA PHE A 64 9.57 -2.42 7.05
C PHE A 64 11.00 -2.36 6.48
N GLY A 65 12.01 -2.77 7.26
CA GLY A 65 13.43 -2.72 6.91
C GLY A 65 14.03 -3.98 6.31
#